data_AF-A0A2V5JCN1-F1
#
_entry.id   AF-A0A2V5JCN1-F1
#
_cell.length_a   1.000
_cell.length_b   1.000
_cell.length_c   1.000
_cell.angle_alpha   90.00
_cell.angle_beta   90.00
_cell.angle_gamma   90.00
#
_symmetry.space_group_name_H-M   'P 1'
#
loop_
_entity.id
_entity.type
_entity.pdbx_description
1 polymer ?
#
loop_
_entity_poly.entity_id
_entity_poly.type
_entity_poly.pdbx_seq_one_letter_code
_entity_poly.pdbx_strand_id
1 'polypeptide(L)' 'RLKPDRMEFWQGRPNRLHDRFRYTRQASGNWLIERLAP' A
#
# COMPACT_ATOMS: atom_id res chain seq x y z
N ARG A 1 -17.47 -4.51 11.55
CA ARG A 1 -17.02 -4.09 10.19
C ARG A 1 -15.78 -3.23 10.34
N LEU A 2 -14.63 -3.67 9.84
CA LEU A 2 -13.40 -2.87 9.84
C LEU A 2 -13.38 -1.97 8.60
N LYS A 3 -13.11 -0.67 8.78
CA LYS A 3 -12.84 0.26 7.69
C LYS A 3 -11.41 0.78 7.87
N PRO A 4 -10.43 0.25 7.13
CA PRO A 4 -9.06 0.70 7.28
C PRO A 4 -8.88 2.11 6.72
N ASP A 5 -8.05 2.92 7.37
CA ASP A 5 -7.58 4.20 6.85
C ASP A 5 -6.29 4.04 6.02
N ARG A 6 -5.56 2.94 6.24
CA ARG A 6 -4.36 2.58 5.50
C ARG A 6 -4.26 1.06 5.31
N MET A 7 -3.75 0.65 4.15
CA MET A 7 -3.39 -0.73 3.84
C MET A 7 -2.01 -0.75 3.16
N GLU A 8 -1.19 -1.75 3.44
CA GLU A 8 0.08 -1.97 2.75
C GLU A 8 0.13 -3.38 2.18
N PHE A 9 0.47 -3.49 0.90
CA PHE A 9 0.65 -4.75 0.19
C PHE A 9 2.12 -4.96 -0.10
N TRP A 10 2.59 -6.16 0.22
CA TRP A 10 3.98 -6.57 0.09
C TRP A 10 4.03 -7.79 -0.83
N GLN A 11 4.69 -7.65 -1.98
CA GLN A 11 4.90 -8.76 -2.90
C GLN A 11 6.38 -9.16 -2.88
N GLY A 12 6.61 -10.42 -2.49
CA GLY A 12 7.91 -11.06 -2.52
C GLY A 12 8.50 -11.14 -3.92
N ARG A 13 9.78 -10.78 -4.09
CA ARG A 13 10.56 -11.09 -5.30
C ARG A 13 11.85 -11.86 -4.93
N PRO A 14 12.35 -12.76 -5.80
CA PRO A 14 13.54 -13.57 -5.51
C PRO A 14 14.82 -12.78 -5.23
N ASN A 15 14.93 -11.57 -5.78
CA ASN A 15 16.09 -10.68 -5.65
C ASN A 15 16.06 -9.81 -4.37
N ARG A 16 15.18 -10.12 -3.39
CA ARG A 16 14.97 -9.34 -2.15
C ARG A 16 14.48 -7.90 -2.36
N LEU A 17 14.19 -7.51 -3.60
CA LEU A 17 13.57 -6.22 -3.91
C LEU A 17 12.05 -6.38 -3.92
N HIS A 18 11.47 -6.32 -2.72
CA HIS A 18 10.04 -6.42 -2.53
C HIS A 18 9.31 -5.24 -3.18
N ASP A 19 8.21 -5.52 -3.86
CA ASP A 19 7.28 -4.46 -4.23
C ASP A 19 6.41 -4.14 -3.04
N ARG A 20 6.38 -2.85 -2.69
CA ARG A 20 5.60 -2.32 -1.58
C ARG A 20 4.63 -1.29 -2.11
N PHE A 21 3.34 -1.53 -1.90
CA PHE A 21 2.29 -0.57 -2.26
C PHE A 21 1.53 -0.15 -1.01
N ARG A 22 1.48 1.16 -0.78
CA ARG A 22 0.69 1.76 0.30
C ARG A 22 -0.56 2.39 -0.28
N TYR A 23 -1.69 2.05 0.32
CA TYR A 23 -2.98 2.64 0.07
C TYR A 23 -3.36 3.49 1.28
N THR A 24 -3.58 4.79 1.08
CA THR A 24 -4.03 5.72 2.13
C THR A 24 -5.37 6.32 1.73
N ARG A 25 -6.34 6.27 2.65
CA ARG A 25 -7.68 6.81 2.42
C ARG A 25 -7.61 8.34 2.48
N GLN A 26 -8.04 9.01 1.43
CA GLN A 26 -8.14 10.47 1.42
C GLN A 26 -9.48 10.94 1.96
N ALA A 27 -9.53 12.20 2.40
CA ALA A 27 -10.76 12.86 2.83
C ALA A 27 -11.83 12.92 1.72
N SER A 28 -11.40 12.97 0.45
CA SER A 28 -12.27 12.90 -0.73
C SER A 28 -12.96 11.54 -0.93
N GLY A 29 -12.59 10.52 -0.15
CA GLY A 29 -13.11 9.16 -0.24
C GLY A 29 -12.35 8.27 -1.24
N ASN A 30 -11.45 8.85 -2.03
CA ASN A 30 -10.57 8.11 -2.94
C ASN A 30 -9.34 7.55 -2.20
N TRP A 31 -8.67 6.60 -2.84
CA TRP A 31 -7.41 6.03 -2.32
C TRP A 31 -6.21 6.66 -3.01
N LEU A 32 -5.27 7.14 -2.20
CA LEU A 32 -3.91 7.44 -2.67
C LEU A 32 -3.11 6.15 -2.71
N ILE A 33 -2.44 5.88 -3.83
CA ILE A 33 -1.61 4.69 -4.01
C ILE A 33 -0.17 5.15 -4.22
N GLU A 34 0.74 4.61 -3.41
CA GLU A 34 2.16 4.96 -3.43
C GLU A 34 3.00 3.68 -3.52
N ARG A 35 4.00 3.67 -4.40
CA ARG A 35 5.01 2.60 -4.42
C ARG A 35 6.16 3.00 -3.51
N LEU A 36 6.46 2.17 -2.52
CA LEU A 36 7.58 2.38 -1.59
C LEU A 36 8.79 1.58 -2.08
N ALA A 37 9.99 2.10 -1.81
CA ALA A 37 11.21 1.33 -1.99
C ALA A 37 11.23 0.15 -1.00
N PRO A 38 11.72 -1.04 -1.41
CA PRO A 38 12.00 -2.14 -0.48
C PRO A 38 12.95 -1.72 0.63
#